data_AF-A0A0K8UNW7-F1
#
_entry.id   AF-A0A0K8UNW7-F1
#
_cell.length_a   1.000
_cell.length_b   1.000
_cell.length_c   1.000
_cell.angle_alpha   90.00
_cell.angle_beta   90.00
_cell.angle_gamma   90.00
#
_symmetry.space_group_name_H-M   'P 1'
#
loop_
_entity.id
_entity.type
_entity.pdbx_description
1 polymer ?
#
loop_
_entity_poly.entity_id
_entity_poly.type
_entity_poly.pdbx_seq_one_letter_code
_entity_poly.pdbx_strand_id
1 'polypeptide(L)'
;MLSEVTELPAVQLGEYTLQFELGEPTERAKEVALRELRETPENKEAATKELRQLLEAQTDLLYPKDNDEWLVRFLRPCKYYPESARDLIKRYYAFKQKHANVYDGLTPSKEANIFEHNILTVFPNRDQCGRRILLLELGKRWKHKQVTLDEVFKGAVLFLEAAMLEPETQICGAIVIFDM
;
A
#
# COMPACT_ATOMS: atom_id res chain seq x y z
N MET A 1 11.49 5.98 -0.83
CA MET A 1 11.03 6.42 -2.17
C MET A 1 10.21 7.70 -2.17
N LEU A 2 9.91 8.33 -1.02
CA LEU A 2 9.33 9.70 -0.97
C LEU A 2 10.08 10.65 -0.02
N SER A 3 11.23 10.24 0.51
CA SER A 3 11.98 10.96 1.56
C SER A 3 12.60 12.29 1.10
N GLU A 4 12.57 12.59 -0.19
CA GLU A 4 13.23 13.76 -0.81
C GLU A 4 12.25 14.68 -1.55
N VAL A 5 10.94 14.46 -1.43
CA VAL A 5 9.94 15.21 -2.19
C VAL A 5 9.36 16.34 -1.32
N THR A 6 9.54 17.59 -1.73
CA THR A 6 9.02 18.78 -1.02
C THR A 6 7.52 19.02 -1.22
N GLU A 7 6.98 18.62 -2.38
CA GLU A 7 5.55 18.67 -2.70
C GLU A 7 5.10 17.35 -3.30
N LEU A 8 4.08 16.73 -2.71
CA LEU A 8 3.58 15.45 -3.21
C LEU A 8 2.99 15.63 -4.62
N PRO A 9 3.31 14.72 -5.57
CA PRO A 9 2.73 14.78 -6.89
C PRO A 9 1.21 14.61 -6.81
N ALA A 10 0.49 15.43 -7.56
CA ALA A 10 -0.97 15.43 -7.62
C ALA A 10 -1.46 15.46 -9.08
N VAL A 11 -2.60 14.83 -9.32
CA VAL A 11 -3.27 14.80 -10.63
C VAL A 11 -4.67 15.41 -10.47
N GLN A 12 -4.98 16.43 -11.27
CA GLN A 12 -6.33 17.02 -11.29
C GLN A 12 -7.26 16.22 -12.20
N LEU A 13 -8.39 15.77 -11.66
CA LEU A 13 -9.43 14.99 -12.31
C LEU A 13 -10.77 15.73 -12.19
N GLY A 14 -11.01 16.68 -13.10
CA GLY A 14 -12.17 17.58 -13.01
C GLY A 14 -12.08 18.47 -11.76
N GLU A 15 -13.06 18.37 -10.86
CA GLU A 15 -13.08 19.09 -9.57
C GLU A 15 -12.31 18.37 -8.46
N TYR A 16 -11.84 17.14 -8.71
CA TYR A 16 -11.16 16.32 -7.71
C TYR A 16 -9.65 16.31 -7.93
N THR A 17 -8.89 16.19 -6.84
CA THR A 17 -7.43 16.06 -6.88
C THR A 17 -7.05 14.69 -6.36
N LEU A 18 -6.37 13.89 -7.18
CA LEU A 18 -5.75 12.64 -6.77
C LEU A 18 -4.32 12.93 -6.29
N GLN A 19 -4.04 12.67 -5.02
CA GLN A 19 -2.71 12.81 -4.42
C GLN A 19 -2.55 11.80 -3.28
N PHE A 20 -1.31 11.58 -2.85
CA PHE A 20 -1.06 10.76 -1.65
C PHE A 20 -1.62 11.44 -0.40
N GLU A 21 -2.40 10.68 0.37
CA GLU A 21 -2.92 11.12 1.67
C GLU A 21 -2.04 10.56 2.79
N LEU A 22 -0.92 11.23 3.07
CA LEU A 22 0.05 10.84 4.10
C LEU A 22 -0.25 11.42 5.50
N GLY A 23 -1.31 12.22 5.62
CA GLY A 23 -1.71 12.85 6.87
C GLY A 23 -2.36 11.88 7.86
N GLU A 24 -2.81 12.46 8.98
CA GLU A 24 -3.56 11.71 10.00
C GLU A 24 -4.86 11.13 9.41
N PRO A 25 -5.24 9.88 9.75
CA PRO A 25 -6.52 9.31 9.33
C PRO A 25 -7.70 10.13 9.82
N THR A 26 -8.83 10.06 9.11
CA THR A 26 -10.10 10.64 9.58
C THR A 26 -10.50 10.10 10.96
N GLU A 27 -11.32 10.85 11.71
CA GLU A 27 -11.80 10.40 13.03
C GLU A 27 -12.55 9.07 12.96
N ARG A 28 -13.33 8.86 11.89
CA ARG A 28 -13.96 7.58 11.61
C ARG A 28 -12.93 6.45 11.42
N ALA A 29 -11.87 6.70 10.67
CA ALA A 29 -10.81 5.70 10.49
C ALA A 29 -10.11 5.41 11.83
N LYS A 30 -9.87 6.43 12.68
CA LYS A 30 -9.32 6.22 14.03
C LYS A 30 -10.25 5.37 14.91
N GLU A 31 -11.56 5.57 14.85
CA GLU A 31 -12.54 4.72 15.54
C GLU A 31 -12.49 3.26 15.06
N VAL A 32 -12.38 3.05 13.73
CA VAL A 32 -12.18 1.71 13.14
C VAL A 32 -10.87 1.09 13.64
N ALA A 33 -9.77 1.84 13.62
CA ALA A 33 -8.47 1.37 14.08
C ALA A 33 -8.49 0.97 15.56
N LEU A 34 -9.13 1.77 16.42
CA LEU A 34 -9.32 1.46 17.83
C LEU A 34 -10.12 0.16 18.02
N ARG A 35 -11.29 0.07 17.36
CA ARG A 35 -12.25 -1.03 17.56
C ARG A 35 -11.78 -2.35 16.94
N GLU A 36 -11.20 -2.30 15.74
CA GLU A 36 -10.95 -3.49 14.92
C GLU A 36 -9.48 -3.91 14.94
N LEU A 37 -8.57 -2.95 15.11
CA LEU A 37 -7.12 -3.17 15.08
C LEU A 37 -6.47 -3.06 16.45
N ARG A 38 -7.18 -2.64 17.50
CA ARG A 38 -6.63 -2.38 18.84
C ARG A 38 -5.57 -1.27 18.83
N GLU A 39 -5.70 -0.31 17.91
CA GLU A 39 -4.79 0.83 17.81
C GLU A 39 -5.08 1.84 18.94
N THR A 40 -4.43 1.64 20.09
CA THR A 40 -4.34 2.65 21.17
C THR A 40 -2.93 3.23 21.21
N PRO A 41 -2.71 4.43 21.78
CA PRO A 41 -1.37 4.98 21.96
C PRO A 41 -0.42 4.00 22.66
N GLU A 42 -0.89 3.34 23.72
CA GLU A 42 -0.10 2.39 24.51
C GLU A 42 0.26 1.14 23.72
N ASN A 43 -0.71 0.54 23.02
CA ASN A 43 -0.46 -0.62 22.17
C ASN A 43 0.49 -0.28 21.02
N LYS A 44 0.32 0.90 20.41
CA LYS A 44 1.17 1.38 19.31
C LYS A 44 2.60 1.56 19.77
N GLU A 45 2.84 2.23 20.89
CA GLU A 45 4.17 2.43 21.44
C GLU A 45 4.83 1.09 21.84
N ALA A 46 4.13 0.27 22.63
CA ALA A 46 4.65 -1.00 23.12
C ALA A 46 4.98 -1.97 21.96
N ALA A 47 4.05 -2.14 21.02
CA ALA A 47 4.22 -3.08 19.92
C ALA A 47 5.27 -2.61 18.90
N THR A 48 5.41 -1.30 18.68
CA THR A 48 6.46 -0.76 17.80
C THR A 48 7.85 -1.02 18.39
N LYS A 49 8.01 -0.78 19.70
CA LYS A 49 9.25 -1.06 20.42
C LYS A 49 9.60 -2.55 20.40
N GLU A 50 8.62 -3.41 20.69
CA GLU A 50 8.82 -4.86 20.70
C GLU A 50 9.11 -5.41 19.29
N LEU A 51 8.38 -4.96 18.26
CA LEU A 51 8.63 -5.37 16.88
C LEU A 51 10.05 -4.97 16.45
N ARG A 52 10.51 -3.77 16.83
CA ARG A 52 11.89 -3.33 16.55
C ARG A 52 12.91 -4.28 17.17
N GLN A 53 12.75 -4.65 18.44
CA GLN A 53 13.62 -5.62 19.12
C GLN A 53 13.61 -7.00 18.42
N LEU A 54 12.42 -7.48 18.01
CA LEU A 54 12.29 -8.75 17.29
C LEU A 54 12.99 -8.73 15.93
N LEU A 55 12.95 -7.60 15.22
CA LEU A 55 13.60 -7.43 13.93
C LEU A 55 15.12 -7.21 14.04
N GLU A 56 15.59 -6.52 15.09
CA GLU A 56 17.02 -6.38 15.40
C GLU A 56 17.69 -7.74 15.67
N ALA A 57 16.94 -8.70 16.20
CA ALA A 57 17.40 -10.08 16.38
C ALA A 57 17.46 -10.90 15.08
N GLN A 58 16.92 -10.41 13.95
CA GLN A 58 17.01 -11.08 12.66
C GLN A 58 18.28 -10.61 11.91
N THR A 59 19.27 -11.48 11.78
CA THR A 59 20.54 -11.14 11.11
C THR A 59 20.48 -11.15 9.59
N ASP A 60 19.46 -11.77 9.00
CA ASP A 60 19.25 -11.97 7.57
C ASP A 60 18.22 -11.01 6.95
N LEU A 61 17.70 -10.07 7.74
CA LEU A 61 16.63 -9.17 7.33
C LEU A 61 17.07 -7.71 7.30
N LEU A 62 16.98 -7.07 6.14
CA LEU A 62 17.16 -5.63 5.99
C LEU A 62 15.80 -4.94 5.97
N TYR A 63 15.62 -3.97 6.88
CA TYR A 63 14.42 -3.15 6.94
C TYR A 63 14.76 -1.70 7.32
N PRO A 64 13.86 -0.73 7.07
CA PRO A 64 14.05 0.67 7.48
C PRO A 64 13.97 0.80 9.02
N LYS A 65 15.12 0.70 9.69
CA LYS A 65 15.20 0.68 11.17
C LYS A 65 14.58 1.91 11.81
N ASP A 66 14.76 3.09 11.23
CA ASP A 66 14.36 4.37 11.81
C ASP A 66 13.04 4.91 11.22
N ASN A 67 12.16 4.02 10.76
CA ASN A 67 10.88 4.40 10.18
C ASN A 67 9.73 3.67 10.90
N ASP A 68 9.17 4.33 11.90
CA ASP A 68 8.05 3.79 12.67
C ASP A 68 6.76 3.66 11.83
N GLU A 69 6.54 4.55 10.85
CA GLU A 69 5.39 4.45 9.94
C GLU A 69 5.45 3.16 9.11
N TRP A 70 6.65 2.76 8.69
CA TRP A 70 6.88 1.49 8.01
C TRP A 70 6.57 0.30 8.92
N LEU A 71 6.92 0.35 10.21
CA LEU A 71 6.57 -0.70 11.17
C LEU A 71 5.05 -0.77 11.41
N VAL A 72 4.41 0.38 11.59
CA VAL A 72 2.96 0.50 11.80
C VAL A 72 2.17 -0.12 10.66
N ARG A 73 2.64 0.01 9.41
CA ARG A 73 2.05 -0.66 8.23
C ARG A 73 1.87 -2.16 8.41
N PHE A 74 2.78 -2.83 9.12
CA PHE A 74 2.70 -4.28 9.40
C PHE A 74 1.99 -4.60 10.71
N LEU A 75 2.04 -3.69 11.70
CA LEU A 75 1.36 -3.86 12.97
C LEU A 75 -0.17 -3.77 12.84
N ARG A 76 -0.67 -2.85 12.01
CA ARG A 76 -2.12 -2.63 11.78
C ARG A 76 -2.87 -3.91 11.36
N PRO A 77 -2.51 -4.60 10.26
CA PRO A 77 -3.19 -5.84 9.87
C PRO A 77 -2.98 -6.97 10.89
N CYS A 78 -1.95 -6.88 11.73
CA CYS A 78 -1.66 -7.81 12.82
C CYS A 78 -2.26 -7.40 14.17
N LYS A 79 -3.14 -6.38 14.21
CA LYS A 79 -3.81 -5.90 15.44
C LYS A 79 -2.86 -5.60 16.60
N TYR A 80 -1.69 -5.04 16.25
CA TYR A 80 -0.61 -4.72 17.16
C TYR A 80 -0.01 -5.92 17.91
N TYR A 81 -0.05 -7.13 17.34
CA TYR A 81 0.72 -8.28 17.82
C TYR A 81 2.12 -8.32 17.15
N PRO A 82 3.22 -8.04 17.87
CA PRO A 82 4.54 -7.85 17.27
C PRO A 82 5.09 -9.08 16.56
N GLU A 83 4.92 -10.28 17.10
CA GLU A 83 5.42 -11.53 16.50
C GLU A 83 4.69 -11.84 15.20
N SER A 84 3.38 -11.55 15.16
CA SER A 84 2.58 -11.69 13.94
C SER A 84 3.04 -10.71 12.86
N ALA A 85 3.38 -9.47 13.24
CA ALA A 85 3.92 -8.47 12.32
C ALA A 85 5.32 -8.84 11.82
N ARG A 86 6.20 -9.36 12.69
CA ARG A 86 7.52 -9.91 12.30
C ARG A 86 7.34 -11.02 11.25
N ASP A 87 6.46 -11.97 11.50
CA ASP A 87 6.23 -13.09 10.57
C ASP A 87 5.56 -12.63 9.26
N LEU A 88 4.73 -11.58 9.30
CA LEU A 88 4.20 -10.93 8.10
C LEU A 88 5.32 -10.26 7.29
N ILE A 89 6.25 -9.55 7.94
CA ILE A 89 7.39 -8.92 7.26
C ILE A 89 8.28 -9.97 6.58
N LYS A 90 8.58 -11.08 7.25
CA LYS A 90 9.35 -12.18 6.65
C LYS A 90 8.65 -12.75 5.41
N ARG A 91 7.33 -12.96 5.49
CA ARG A 91 6.52 -13.40 4.34
C ARG A 91 6.50 -12.36 3.21
N TYR A 92 6.41 -11.08 3.54
CA TYR A 92 6.45 -9.98 2.56
C TYR A 92 7.75 -9.98 1.76
N TYR A 93 8.91 -10.07 2.42
CA TYR A 93 10.18 -10.13 1.72
C TYR A 93 10.39 -11.45 0.96
N ALA A 94 10.00 -12.58 1.54
CA ALA A 94 10.06 -13.87 0.85
C ALA A 94 9.19 -13.89 -0.42
N PHE A 95 8.01 -13.25 -0.37
CA PHE A 95 7.14 -13.09 -1.54
C PHE A 95 7.83 -12.29 -2.65
N LYS A 96 8.47 -11.17 -2.31
CA LYS A 96 9.22 -10.36 -3.30
C LYS A 96 10.37 -11.12 -3.94
N GLN A 97 11.14 -11.88 -3.15
CA GLN A 97 12.22 -12.72 -3.68
C GLN A 97 11.69 -13.82 -4.59
N LYS A 98 10.62 -14.51 -4.17
CA LYS A 98 9.99 -15.58 -4.96
C LYS A 98 9.41 -15.07 -6.28
N HIS A 99 8.88 -13.85 -6.29
CA HIS A 99 8.26 -13.21 -7.44
C HIS A 99 9.12 -12.08 -8.01
N ALA A 100 10.45 -12.28 -8.03
CA ALA A 100 11.40 -11.28 -8.54
C ALA A 100 11.12 -10.86 -10.00
N ASN A 101 10.51 -11.72 -10.82
CA ASN A 101 10.08 -11.36 -12.18
C ASN A 101 9.06 -10.20 -12.23
N VAL A 102 8.33 -9.97 -11.13
CA VAL A 102 7.36 -8.88 -10.98
C VAL A 102 7.98 -7.69 -10.26
N TYR A 103 8.75 -7.94 -9.20
CA TYR A 103 9.22 -6.89 -8.29
C TYR A 103 10.58 -6.29 -8.66
N ASP A 104 11.45 -7.04 -9.35
CA ASP A 104 12.79 -6.57 -9.66
C ASP A 104 12.74 -5.40 -10.65
N GLY A 105 13.33 -4.27 -10.23
CA GLY A 105 13.31 -3.04 -10.99
C GLY A 105 11.93 -2.42 -11.24
N LEU A 106 10.87 -2.84 -10.52
CA LEU A 106 9.50 -2.37 -10.70
C LEU A 106 9.36 -0.87 -10.38
N THR A 107 9.07 -0.07 -11.40
CA THR A 107 8.82 1.37 -11.27
C THR A 107 7.68 1.81 -12.20
N PRO A 108 6.90 2.84 -11.84
CA PRO A 108 5.85 3.37 -12.72
C PRO A 108 6.38 3.78 -14.11
N SER A 109 7.60 4.34 -14.17
CA SER A 109 8.24 4.76 -15.41
C SER A 109 8.58 3.61 -16.37
N LYS A 110 8.88 2.41 -15.85
CA LYS A 110 9.16 1.23 -16.68
C LYS A 110 7.90 0.49 -17.10
N GLU A 111 6.83 0.62 -16.31
CA GLU A 111 5.53 0.03 -16.56
C GLU A 111 4.54 1.06 -17.12
N ALA A 112 5.01 2.04 -17.90
CA ALA A 112 4.16 3.16 -18.38
C ALA A 112 2.99 2.70 -19.27
N ASN A 113 3.18 1.62 -20.05
CA ASN A 113 2.25 1.17 -21.09
C ASN A 113 0.83 0.88 -20.57
N ILE A 114 0.69 0.25 -19.39
CA ILE A 114 -0.61 -0.02 -18.77
C ILE A 114 -1.37 1.28 -18.43
N PHE A 115 -0.65 2.31 -17.97
CA PHE A 115 -1.22 3.61 -17.63
C PHE A 115 -1.62 4.38 -18.90
N GLU A 116 -0.78 4.35 -19.94
CA GLU A 116 -1.06 4.99 -21.24
C GLU A 116 -2.32 4.40 -21.91
N HIS A 117 -2.57 3.11 -21.72
CA HIS A 117 -3.77 2.44 -22.24
C HIS A 117 -5.01 2.60 -21.34
N ASN A 118 -4.90 3.34 -20.23
CA ASN A 118 -5.98 3.58 -19.26
C ASN A 118 -6.64 2.28 -18.77
N ILE A 119 -5.84 1.21 -18.61
CA ILE A 119 -6.32 -0.06 -18.06
C ILE A 119 -6.50 0.04 -16.55
N LEU A 120 -5.73 0.89 -15.89
CA LEU A 120 -5.74 1.10 -14.46
C LEU A 120 -6.13 2.54 -14.14
N THR A 121 -7.17 2.73 -13.33
CA THR A 121 -7.61 4.04 -12.86
C THR A 121 -7.72 4.05 -11.34
N VAL A 122 -7.03 4.98 -10.68
CA VAL A 122 -7.16 5.22 -9.24
C VAL A 122 -8.14 6.37 -9.04
N PHE A 123 -9.15 6.17 -8.21
CA PHE A 123 -10.12 7.23 -7.94
C PHE A 123 -9.55 8.21 -6.92
N PRO A 124 -9.77 9.52 -7.10
CA PRO A 124 -9.37 10.53 -6.12
C PRO A 124 -10.13 10.35 -4.80
N ASN A 125 -11.37 9.90 -4.88
CA ASN A 125 -12.24 9.72 -3.73
C ASN A 125 -12.08 8.31 -3.14
N ARG A 126 -12.32 8.21 -1.83
CA ARG A 126 -12.51 6.94 -1.13
C ARG A 126 -13.97 6.53 -1.18
N ASP A 127 -14.23 5.25 -0.95
CA ASP A 127 -15.60 4.76 -0.82
C ASP A 127 -16.23 5.17 0.52
N GLN A 128 -17.48 4.76 0.75
CA GLN A 128 -18.21 5.03 1.99
C GLN A 128 -17.60 4.38 3.24
N CYS A 129 -16.53 3.58 3.11
CA CYS A 129 -15.80 2.95 4.21
C CYS A 129 -14.36 3.48 4.33
N GLY A 130 -13.96 4.50 3.58
CA GLY A 130 -12.60 5.06 3.60
C GLY A 130 -11.60 4.24 2.78
N ARG A 131 -12.05 3.32 1.93
CA ARG A 131 -11.18 2.47 1.11
C ARG A 131 -10.70 3.19 -0.14
N ARG A 132 -9.42 3.06 -0.46
CA ARG A 132 -8.87 3.54 -1.75
C ARG A 132 -9.45 2.67 -2.88
N ILE A 133 -9.88 3.29 -3.97
CA ILE A 133 -10.57 2.58 -5.06
C ILE A 133 -9.66 2.49 -6.28
N LEU A 134 -9.47 1.26 -6.77
CA LEU A 134 -8.84 0.92 -8.03
C LEU A 134 -9.90 0.39 -9.00
N LEU A 135 -9.91 0.89 -10.23
CA LEU A 135 -10.66 0.31 -11.35
C LEU A 135 -9.67 -0.31 -12.34
N LEU A 136 -9.93 -1.57 -12.70
CA LEU A 136 -9.25 -2.30 -13.76
C LEU A 136 -10.21 -2.55 -14.92
N GLU A 137 -9.91 -1.96 -16.06
CA GLU A 137 -10.71 -2.02 -17.29
C GLU A 137 -10.25 -3.20 -18.15
N LEU A 138 -10.70 -4.41 -17.78
CA LEU A 138 -10.29 -5.68 -18.38
C LEU A 138 -11.21 -6.18 -19.51
N GLY A 139 -12.25 -5.41 -19.86
CA GLY A 139 -13.15 -5.72 -20.97
C GLY A 139 -12.68 -5.15 -22.31
N LYS A 140 -13.57 -4.43 -23.00
CA LYS A 140 -13.33 -3.91 -24.36
C LYS A 140 -12.06 -3.07 -24.49
N ARG A 141 -11.69 -2.34 -23.44
CA ARG A 141 -10.48 -1.48 -23.42
C ARG A 141 -9.19 -2.29 -23.40
N TRP A 142 -9.17 -3.45 -22.75
CA TRP A 142 -7.97 -4.26 -22.65
C TRP A 142 -7.65 -4.97 -23.96
N LYS A 143 -6.61 -4.48 -24.64
CA LYS A 143 -6.03 -5.14 -25.82
C LYS A 143 -4.86 -6.00 -25.38
N HIS A 144 -5.12 -7.28 -25.07
CA HIS A 144 -4.12 -8.21 -24.52
C HIS A 144 -2.87 -8.45 -25.39
N LYS A 145 -2.87 -8.03 -26.67
CA LYS A 145 -1.69 -8.04 -27.56
C LYS A 145 -0.80 -6.80 -27.41
N GLN A 146 -1.33 -5.73 -26.81
CA GLN A 146 -0.65 -4.45 -26.60
C GLN A 146 -0.26 -4.28 -25.12
N VAL A 147 -1.14 -4.71 -24.21
CA VAL A 147 -0.89 -4.73 -22.76
C VAL A 147 -1.04 -6.17 -22.29
N THR A 148 0.05 -6.76 -21.83
CA THR A 148 0.09 -8.14 -21.34
C THR A 148 -0.57 -8.27 -19.97
N LEU A 149 -0.93 -9.49 -19.58
CA LEU A 149 -1.42 -9.76 -18.23
C LEU A 149 -0.37 -9.50 -17.14
N ASP A 150 0.91 -9.67 -17.46
CA ASP A 150 2.02 -9.36 -16.54
C ASP A 150 2.08 -7.87 -16.22
N GLU A 151 1.91 -7.01 -17.23
CA GLU A 151 1.80 -5.56 -17.04
C GLU A 151 0.59 -5.18 -16.19
N VAL A 152 -0.57 -5.82 -16.42
CA VAL A 152 -1.77 -5.65 -15.57
C VAL A 152 -1.47 -5.98 -14.11
N PHE A 153 -0.80 -7.10 -13.86
CA PHE A 153 -0.43 -7.53 -12.51
C PHE A 153 0.57 -6.57 -11.86
N LYS A 154 1.60 -6.14 -12.60
CA LYS A 154 2.60 -5.15 -12.13
C LYS A 154 1.96 -3.81 -11.81
N GLY A 155 1.02 -3.35 -12.64
CA GLY A 155 0.23 -2.13 -12.36
C GLY A 155 -0.57 -2.24 -11.07
N ALA A 156 -1.23 -3.37 -10.83
CA ALA A 156 -1.94 -3.61 -9.57
C ALA A 156 -0.98 -3.68 -8.36
N VAL A 157 0.21 -4.27 -8.50
CA VAL A 157 1.24 -4.28 -7.45
C VAL A 157 1.76 -2.87 -7.16
N LEU A 158 2.02 -2.05 -8.19
CA LEU A 158 2.40 -0.64 -8.05
C LEU A 158 1.32 0.14 -7.28
N PHE A 159 0.05 -0.04 -7.63
CA PHE A 159 -1.06 0.54 -6.87
C PHE A 159 -1.04 0.10 -5.41
N LEU A 160 -0.91 -1.20 -5.12
CA LEU A 160 -0.93 -1.70 -3.75
C LEU A 160 0.24 -1.15 -2.92
N GLU A 161 1.47 -1.11 -3.47
CA GLU A 161 2.62 -0.56 -2.76
C GLU A 161 2.48 0.94 -2.49
N ALA A 162 1.90 1.68 -3.43
CA ALA A 162 1.59 3.11 -3.27
C ALA A 162 0.48 3.34 -2.24
N ALA A 163 -0.63 2.61 -2.35
CA ALA A 163 -1.80 2.75 -1.48
C ALA A 163 -1.45 2.45 0.00
N MET A 164 -0.53 1.51 0.24
CA MET A 164 -0.06 1.18 1.58
C MET A 164 0.82 2.27 2.25
N LEU A 165 1.17 3.35 1.53
CA LEU A 165 1.80 4.53 2.13
C LEU A 165 0.80 5.38 2.92
N GLU A 166 -0.49 5.26 2.64
CA GLU A 166 -1.52 6.11 3.21
C GLU A 166 -2.05 5.51 4.52
N PRO A 167 -1.96 6.22 5.66
CA PRO A 167 -2.43 5.71 6.95
C PRO A 167 -3.90 5.25 6.94
N GLU A 168 -4.78 6.00 6.29
CA GLU A 168 -6.20 5.63 6.19
C GLU A 168 -6.42 4.37 5.35
N THR A 169 -5.64 4.16 4.28
CA THR A 169 -5.69 2.91 3.51
C THR A 169 -5.16 1.72 4.30
N GLN A 170 -4.16 1.90 5.17
CA GLN A 170 -3.69 0.82 6.05
C GLN A 170 -4.76 0.35 7.04
N ILE A 171 -5.68 1.24 7.42
CA ILE A 171 -6.78 0.96 8.34
C ILE A 171 -7.99 0.40 7.60
N CYS A 172 -8.46 1.11 6.57
CA CYS A 172 -9.72 0.83 5.91
C CYS A 172 -9.57 -0.19 4.76
N GLY A 173 -8.37 -0.30 4.18
CA GLY A 173 -8.06 -1.15 3.04
C GLY A 173 -8.32 -0.47 1.69
N ALA A 174 -8.40 -1.29 0.65
CA ALA A 174 -8.68 -0.87 -0.72
C ALA A 174 -9.78 -1.74 -1.35
N ILE A 175 -10.47 -1.20 -2.36
CA ILE A 175 -11.36 -1.95 -3.25
C ILE A 175 -10.77 -1.95 -4.65
N VAL A 176 -10.85 -3.11 -5.31
CA VAL A 176 -10.57 -3.26 -6.73
C VAL A 176 -11.87 -3.61 -7.45
N ILE A 177 -12.22 -2.80 -8.45
CA ILE A 177 -13.35 -3.02 -9.34
C ILE A 177 -12.80 -3.56 -10.66
N PHE A 178 -13.33 -4.68 -11.12
CA PHE A 178 -13.01 -5.25 -12.42
C PHE A 178 -14.17 -4.95 -13.37
N ASP A 179 -13.92 -4.14 -14.40
CA ASP A 179 -14.86 -3.94 -15.52
C ASP A 179 -14.49 -4.90 -16.65
N MET A 180 -15.41 -5.81 -17.02
CA MET A 180 -15.17 -7.04 -17.79
C MET A 180 -15.80 -6.99 -19.19
#